data_AF-A0A0H5CQX6-F1
#
_entry.id   AF-A0A0H5CQX6-F1
#
_cell.length_a   1.000
_cell.length_b   1.000
_cell.length_c   1.000
_cell.angle_alpha   90.00
_cell.angle_beta   90.00
_cell.angle_gamma   90.00
#
_symmetry.space_group_name_H-M   'P 1'
#
loop_
_entity.id
_entity.type
_entity.pdbx_description
1 polymer ?
#
loop_
_entity_poly.entity_id
_entity_poly.type
_entity_poly.pdbx_seq_one_letter_code
_entity_poly.pdbx_strand_id
1 'polypeptide(L)' 'MKRINLRDVPDEIYDALAEGAEANRQSLNAFVVERLAEVAKVLSIADYVTSYEPPRGTGVTLDDAVAAVRDVREAS' A
#
# COMPACT_ATOMS: atom_id res chain seq x y z
N MET A 1 -6.45 -19.07 -5.15
CA MET A 1 -6.39 -17.69 -5.68
C MET A 1 -7.35 -17.56 -6.86
N LYS A 2 -8.07 -16.44 -6.97
CA LYS A 2 -8.86 -16.14 -8.19
C LYS A 2 -7.92 -15.57 -9.25
N ARG A 3 -8.10 -16.00 -10.51
CA ARG A 3 -7.32 -15.50 -11.65
C ARG A 3 -7.94 -14.20 -12.15
N ILE A 4 -7.12 -13.16 -12.29
CA ILE A 4 -7.52 -11.86 -12.85
C ILE A 4 -7.00 -11.79 -14.26
N ASN A 5 -7.82 -11.26 -15.18
CA ASN A 5 -7.39 -10.96 -16.54
C ASN A 5 -7.67 -9.48 -16.80
N LEU A 6 -6.62 -8.68 -16.90
CA LEU A 6 -6.70 -7.27 -17.24
C LEU A 6 -6.89 -7.15 -18.75
N ARG A 7 -7.99 -6.50 -19.16
CA ARG A 7 -8.30 -6.25 -20.56
C ARG A 7 -8.14 -4.77 -20.84
N ASP A 8 -7.84 -4.46 -22.11
CA ASP A 8 -7.79 -3.10 -22.61
C ASP A 8 -6.77 -2.22 -21.86
N VAL A 9 -5.64 -2.79 -21.44
CA VAL A 9 -4.53 -2.05 -20.85
C VAL A 9 -3.81 -1.30 -21.97
N PRO A 10 -3.72 0.05 -21.91
CA PRO A 10 -2.97 0.82 -22.89
C PRO A 10 -1.50 0.39 -22.92
N ASP A 11 -0.88 0.36 -24.11
CA ASP A 11 0.48 -0.14 -24.29
C ASP A 11 1.49 0.57 -23.37
N GLU A 12 1.38 1.89 -23.23
CA GLU A 12 2.24 2.69 -22.33
C GLU A 12 2.16 2.25 -20.86
N ILE A 13 0.99 1.78 -20.41
CA ILE A 13 0.79 1.29 -19.04
C ILE A 13 1.35 -0.12 -18.93
N TYR A 14 1.18 -0.95 -19.96
CA TYR A 14 1.77 -2.28 -20.00
C TYR A 14 3.30 -2.20 -19.90
N ASP A 15 3.91 -1.31 -20.68
CA ASP A 15 5.36 -1.10 -20.71
C ASP A 15 5.89 -0.65 -19.34
N ALA A 16 5.24 0.33 -18.72
CA ALA A 16 5.61 0.77 -17.38
C ALA A 16 5.50 -0.34 -16.32
N LEU A 17 4.46 -1.19 -16.40
CA LEU A 17 4.30 -2.33 -15.51
C LEU A 17 5.36 -3.41 -15.76
N ALA A 18 5.74 -3.63 -17.03
CA ALA A 18 6.78 -4.58 -17.40
C ALA A 18 8.17 -4.14 -16.91
N GLU A 19 8.51 -2.86 -17.11
CA GLU A 19 9.74 -2.27 -16.59
C GLU A 19 9.81 -2.36 -15.06
N GLY A 20 8.70 -2.05 -14.38
CA GLY A 20 8.60 -2.18 -12.93
C GLY A 20 8.80 -3.62 -12.46
N ALA A 21 8.23 -4.60 -13.15
CA ALA A 21 8.40 -6.01 -12.84
C ALA A 21 9.86 -6.48 -13.01
N GLU A 22 10.52 -6.05 -14.10
CA GLU A 22 11.93 -6.36 -14.36
C GLU A 22 12.85 -5.77 -13.28
N ALA A 23 12.64 -4.49 -12.93
CA ALA A 23 13.40 -3.81 -11.88
C ALA A 23 13.29 -4.52 -10.52
N ASN A 24 12.14 -5.15 -10.23
CA ASN A 24 11.90 -5.91 -9.01
C ASN A 24 12.26 -7.41 -9.14
N ARG A 25 12.78 -7.85 -10.30
CA ARG A 25 13.12 -9.26 -10.63
C ARG A 25 11.93 -10.21 -10.45
N GLN A 26 10.75 -9.76 -10.82
CA GLN A 26 9.50 -10.49 -10.71
C GLN A 26 8.90 -10.74 -12.09
N SER A 27 8.00 -11.74 -12.17
CA SER A 27 7.10 -11.82 -13.32
C SER A 27 6.08 -10.68 -13.27
N LEU A 28 5.64 -10.20 -14.44
CA LEU A 28 4.63 -9.15 -14.55
C LEU A 28 3.38 -9.43 -13.70
N ASN A 29 2.89 -10.67 -13.73
CA ASN A 29 1.73 -11.07 -12.94
C ASN A 29 1.98 -10.98 -11.43
N ALA A 30 3.16 -11.39 -10.95
CA ALA A 30 3.51 -11.30 -9.53
C ALA A 30 3.60 -9.83 -9.08
N PHE A 31 4.27 -9.00 -9.88
CA PHE A 31 4.40 -7.56 -9.63
C PHE A 31 3.03 -6.87 -9.57
N VAL A 32 2.17 -7.10 -10.57
CA VAL A 32 0.84 -6.49 -10.61
C VAL A 32 -0.04 -6.93 -9.43
N VAL A 33 0.01 -8.22 -9.05
CA VAL A 33 -0.74 -8.72 -7.89
C VAL A 33 -0.26 -8.07 -6.59
N GLU A 34 1.05 -7.88 -6.42
CA GLU A 34 1.61 -7.19 -5.27
C GLU A 34 1.14 -5.73 -5.19
N ARG A 35 1.20 -4.99 -6.30
CA ARG A 35 0.70 -3.60 -6.36
C ARG A 35 -0.80 -3.50 -6.11
N LEU A 36 -1.60 -4.44 -6.63
CA LEU A 36 -3.04 -4.50 -6.33
C LEU A 36 -3.29 -4.77 -4.84
N ALA A 37 -2.47 -5.58 -4.18
CA ALA A 37 -2.57 -5.82 -2.74
C ALA A 37 -2.20 -4.57 -1.92
N GLU A 38 -1.19 -3.81 -2.34
CA GLU A 38 -0.87 -2.51 -1.74
C GLU A 38 -2.03 -1.52 -1.87
N VAL A 39 -2.58 -1.38 -3.09
CA VAL A 39 -3.73 -0.52 -3.35
C VAL A 39 -4.93 -0.94 -2.49
N ALA A 40 -5.21 -2.24 -2.39
CA ALA A 40 -6.31 -2.76 -1.58
C ALA A 40 -6.20 -2.38 -0.09
N LYS A 41 -4.98 -2.28 0.46
CA LYS A 41 -4.77 -1.78 1.83
C LYS A 41 -5.12 -0.30 1.97
N VAL A 42 -4.95 0.49 0.90
CA VAL A 42 -5.22 1.93 0.90
C VAL A 42 -6.69 2.24 0.56
N LEU A 43 -7.39 1.37 -0.18
CA LEU A 43 -8.82 1.52 -0.47
C LEU A 43 -9.67 1.61 0.81
N SER A 44 -9.20 1.01 1.90
CA SER A 44 -9.73 1.21 3.24
C SER A 44 -8.60 1.62 4.17
N ILE A 45 -8.41 2.94 4.33
CA ILE A 45 -7.54 3.48 5.40
C ILE A 45 -7.88 2.86 6.75
N ALA A 46 -9.15 2.56 7.00
CA ALA A 46 -9.59 1.87 8.20
C ALA A 46 -8.99 0.46 8.33
N ASP A 47 -8.87 -0.30 7.24
CA ASP A 47 -8.26 -1.63 7.24
C ASP A 47 -6.74 -1.55 7.44
N TYR A 48 -6.08 -0.54 6.86
CA TYR A 48 -4.65 -0.29 7.10
C TYR A 48 -4.37 0.00 8.57
N VAL A 49 -5.11 0.96 9.16
CA VAL A 49 -5.01 1.30 10.58
C VAL A 49 -5.31 0.09 11.47
N THR A 50 -6.29 -0.73 11.10
CA THR A 50 -6.65 -1.95 11.85
C THR A 50 -5.56 -3.02 11.77
N SER A 51 -4.84 -3.11 10.65
CA SER A 51 -3.75 -4.07 10.44
C SER A 51 -2.39 -3.63 11.00
N TYR A 52 -2.27 -2.37 11.42
CA TYR A 52 -1.02 -1.82 11.91
C TYR A 52 -0.68 -2.38 13.29
N GLU A 53 0.35 -3.22 13.38
CA GLU A 53 0.95 -3.58 14.66
C GLU A 53 1.91 -2.47 15.12
N PRO A 54 1.65 -1.80 16.26
CA PRO A 54 2.54 -0.78 16.77
C PRO A 54 3.91 -1.39 17.13
N PRO A 55 5.03 -0.67 16.88
CA PRO A 55 6.35 -1.13 17.29
C PRO A 55 6.41 -1.31 18.82
N ARG A 56 6.72 -2.54 19.24
CA ARG A 56 6.76 -2.94 20.65
C ARG A 56 8.03 -2.43 21.33
N GLY A 57 7.95 -2.11 22.62
CA GLY A 57 9.10 -1.67 23.42
C GLY A 57 9.49 -0.20 23.24
N THR A 58 8.69 0.59 22.51
CA THR A 58 8.90 2.04 22.33
C THR A 58 8.31 2.85 23.48
N GLY A 59 7.36 2.28 24.24
CA GLY A 59 6.58 2.99 25.26
C GLY A 59 5.53 3.95 24.70
N VAL A 60 5.43 4.06 23.36
CA VAL A 60 4.48 4.93 22.66
C VAL A 60 3.17 4.18 22.46
N THR A 61 2.07 4.79 22.90
CA THR A 61 0.72 4.29 22.72
C THR A 61 0.05 4.87 21.47
N LEU A 62 -1.09 4.31 21.07
CA LEU A 62 -1.88 4.87 19.96
C LEU A 62 -2.42 6.26 20.33
N ASP A 63 -2.78 6.49 21.59
CA ASP A 63 -3.25 7.79 22.07
C ASP A 63 -2.17 8.87 21.96
N ASP A 64 -0.90 8.53 22.22
CA ASP A 64 0.23 9.44 22.04
C ASP A 64 0.39 9.85 20.56
N ALA A 65 0.22 8.89 19.65
CA ALA A 65 0.28 9.15 18.21
C ALA A 65 -0.88 10.03 17.73
N VAL A 66 -2.10 9.79 18.22
CA VAL A 66 -3.28 10.61 17.90
C VAL A 66 -3.12 12.04 18.44
N ALA A 67 -2.60 12.19 19.67
CA ALA A 67 -2.34 13.50 20.26
C ALA A 67 -1.32 14.28 19.42
N ALA A 68 -0.20 13.66 19.03
CA ALA A 68 0.82 14.31 18.20
C ALA A 68 0.28 14.79 16.84
N VAL A 69 -0.55 13.99 16.17
CA VAL A 69 -1.19 14.39 14.90
C VAL A 69 -2.15 15.56 15.11
N ARG A 70 -2.90 15.55 16.22
CA ARG A 70 -3.85 16.62 16.55
C ARG A 70 -3.14 17.94 16.82
N ASP A 71 -2.04 17.91 17.57
CA ASP A 71 -1.24 19.09 17.88
C ASP A 71 -0.68 19.74 16.61
N VAL A 72 -0.16 18.93 15.69
CA VAL A 72 0.36 19.44 14.39
C VAL A 72 -0.76 20.05 13.55
N ARG A 73 -1.96 19.44 13.53
CA ARG A 73 -3.11 19.95 12.80
C ARG A 73 -3.61 21.28 13.38
N GLU A 74 -3.66 21.40 14.70
CA GLU A 74 -4.16 22.60 15.38
C GLU A 74 -3.14 23.76 15.36
N ALA A 75 -1.87 23.46 15.08
CA ALA A 75 -0.80 24.45 14.90
C ALA A 75 -0.63 24.97 13.45
N SER A 76 -1.37 24.42 12.47
CA SER A 76 -1.37 24.84 11.05
C SER A 76 -2.61 25.67 10.70
#